data_AF-A0A3N0ECX5-F1
#
_entry.id   AF-A0A3N0ECX5-F1
#
_cell.length_a   1.000
_cell.length_b   1.000
_cell.length_c   1.000
_cell.angle_alpha   90.00
_cell.angle_beta   90.00
_cell.angle_gamma   90.00
#
_symmetry.space_group_name_H-M   'P 1'
#
loop_
_entity.id
_entity.type
_entity.pdbx_description
1 polymer ?
#
loop_
_entity_poly.entity_id
_entity_poly.type
_entity_poly.pdbx_seq_one_letter_code
_entity_poly.pdbx_strand_id
1 'polypeptide(L)' 'TYCEIRQVADMAELRAWAAATGVTVHRRGETLEGHPIHSATHGATTLVCVAPTPTTTPPPVVWRSPFT' A
#
# COMPACT_ATOMS: atom_id res chain seq x y z
N THR A 1 -12.11 -17.92 4.11
CA THR A 1 -10.74 -17.40 3.91
C THR A 1 -10.60 -16.10 4.67
N TYR A 2 -9.55 -15.95 5.45
CA TYR A 2 -9.29 -14.76 6.28
C TYR A 2 -8.03 -14.06 5.73
N CYS A 3 -8.04 -12.72 5.70
CA CYS A 3 -6.83 -11.93 5.51
C CYS A 3 -6.70 -10.91 6.64
N GLU A 4 -5.47 -10.74 7.12
CA GLU A 4 -5.11 -9.72 8.10
C GLU A 4 -4.42 -8.58 7.34
N ILE A 5 -4.94 -7.35 7.50
CA ILE A 5 -4.32 -6.15 6.96
C ILE A 5 -3.90 -5.27 8.12
N ARG A 6 -2.61 -4.91 8.16
CA ARG A 6 -2.04 -4.08 9.22
C ARG A 6 -1.27 -2.92 8.62
N GLN A 7 -1.52 -1.74 9.15
CA GLN A 7 -0.72 -0.56 8.81
C GLN A 7 0.53 -0.51 9.67
N VAL A 8 1.68 -0.29 9.04
CA VAL A 8 2.97 -0.03 9.68
C VAL A 8 3.30 1.46 9.65
N ALA A 9 4.23 1.88 10.51
CA ALA A 9 4.50 3.30 10.72
C ALA A 9 5.18 3.95 9.50
N ASP A 10 6.12 3.25 8.86
CA ASP A 10 6.91 3.80 7.77
C ASP A 10 7.40 2.74 6.75
N MET A 11 8.01 3.25 5.68
CA MET A 11 8.53 2.43 4.58
C MET A 11 9.76 1.60 4.98
N ALA A 12 10.50 1.98 6.02
CA ALA A 12 11.65 1.21 6.49
C ALA A 12 11.16 -0.07 7.16
N GLU A 13 10.14 0.02 8.02
CA GLU A 13 9.48 -1.13 8.64
C GLU A 13 8.89 -2.06 7.57
N LEU A 14 8.15 -1.52 6.60
CA LEU A 14 7.56 -2.32 5.51
C LEU A 14 8.63 -3.05 4.70
N ARG A 15 9.73 -2.37 4.33
CA ARG A 15 10.82 -2.97 3.54
C ARG A 15 11.60 -4.01 4.32
N ALA A 16 11.86 -3.78 5.61
CA ALA A 16 12.53 -4.73 6.47
C ALA A 16 11.73 -6.04 6.58
N TRP A 17 10.40 -5.93 6.81
CA TRP A 17 9.52 -7.09 6.85
C TRP A 17 9.45 -7.82 5.50
N ALA A 18 9.31 -7.09 4.40
CA ALA A 18 9.26 -7.66 3.06
C ALA A 18 10.55 -8.42 2.70
N ALA A 19 11.71 -7.85 3.03
CA ALA A 19 13.01 -8.49 2.84
C ALA A 19 13.15 -9.77 3.69
N ALA A 20 12.74 -9.72 4.97
CA ALA A 20 12.79 -10.88 5.87
C ALA A 20 11.86 -12.03 5.44
N THR A 21 10.77 -11.72 4.75
CA THR A 21 9.79 -12.71 4.27
C THR A 21 9.95 -13.07 2.78
N GLY A 22 10.89 -12.44 2.07
CA GLY A 22 11.16 -12.72 0.66
C GLY A 22 10.06 -12.24 -0.30
N VAL A 23 9.27 -11.24 0.08
CA VAL A 23 8.18 -10.70 -0.75
C VAL A 23 8.51 -9.29 -1.26
N THR A 24 7.85 -8.87 -2.34
CA THR A 24 8.08 -7.56 -2.95
C THR A 24 7.08 -6.52 -2.43
N VAL A 25 7.54 -5.27 -2.30
CA VAL A 25 6.69 -4.12 -1.99
C VAL A 25 6.07 -3.56 -3.27
N HIS A 26 4.75 -3.39 -3.30
CA HIS A 26 4.01 -2.85 -4.43
C HIS A 26 3.31 -1.54 -4.06
N ARG A 27 3.28 -0.55 -4.97
CA ARG A 27 2.35 0.58 -4.85
C ARG A 27 0.94 0.10 -5.20
N ARG A 28 -0.04 0.36 -4.34
CA ARG A 28 -1.44 -0.09 -4.51
C ARG A 28 -2.41 1.04 -4.83
N GLY A 29 -2.03 2.28 -4.55
CA GLY A 29 -2.87 3.44 -4.80
C GLY A 29 -2.39 4.60 -3.96
N GLU A 30 -3.36 5.38 -3.49
CA GLU A 30 -3.15 6.55 -2.64
C GLU A 30 -4.36 6.80 -1.75
N THR A 31 -4.17 7.57 -0.67
CA THR A 31 -5.26 8.06 0.19
C THR A 31 -6.04 9.18 -0.49
N LEU A 32 -7.15 9.62 0.11
CA LEU A 32 -7.94 10.75 -0.40
C LEU A 32 -7.13 12.05 -0.44
N GLU A 33 -6.13 12.18 0.43
CA GLU A 33 -5.19 13.30 0.51
C GLU A 33 -4.00 13.13 -0.47
N GLY A 34 -4.00 12.07 -1.30
CA GLY A 34 -2.98 11.82 -2.31
C GLY A 34 -1.72 11.11 -1.79
N HIS A 35 -1.70 10.62 -0.55
CA HIS A 35 -0.52 9.94 -0.01
C HIS A 35 -0.39 8.53 -0.62
N PRO A 36 0.74 8.17 -1.27
CA PRO A 36 0.91 6.87 -1.87
C PRO A 36 0.84 5.73 -0.85
N ILE A 37 0.05 4.70 -1.18
CA ILE A 37 -0.09 3.48 -0.38
C ILE A 37 0.79 2.39 -0.96
N HIS A 38 1.65 1.82 -0.12
CA HIS A 38 2.49 0.67 -0.43
C HIS A 38 2.05 -0.54 0.38
N SER A 39 2.18 -1.73 -0.19
CA SER A 39 1.83 -2.99 0.48
C SER A 39 2.82 -4.10 0.17
N ALA A 40 2.96 -5.05 1.10
CA ALA A 40 3.58 -6.34 0.85
C ALA A 40 2.73 -7.44 1.51
N THR A 41 2.62 -8.60 0.87
CA THR A 41 1.73 -9.70 1.30
C THR A 41 2.51 -11.00 1.39
N HIS A 42 2.37 -11.70 2.50
CA HIS A 42 2.94 -13.04 2.72
C HIS A 42 1.91 -13.91 3.45
N GLY A 43 1.44 -14.97 2.79
CA GLY A 43 0.35 -15.79 3.31
C GLY A 43 -0.94 -14.98 3.52
N ALA A 44 -1.52 -15.06 4.71
CA ALA A 44 -2.75 -14.33 5.07
C ALA A 44 -2.50 -12.88 5.52
N THR A 45 -1.25 -12.49 5.76
CA THR A 45 -0.90 -11.17 6.29
C THR A 45 -0.47 -10.22 5.17
N THR A 46 -1.07 -9.04 5.15
CA THR A 46 -0.67 -7.92 4.30
C THR A 46 -0.29 -6.74 5.17
N LEU A 47 0.94 -6.27 5.05
CA LEU A 47 1.36 -5.01 5.66
C LEU A 47 1.19 -3.87 4.66
N VAL A 48 0.67 -2.74 5.13
CA VAL A 48 0.48 -1.52 4.34
C VAL A 48 1.19 -0.34 4.99
N CYS A 49 1.78 0.53 4.18
CA CYS A 49 2.38 1.78 4.62
C CYS A 49 1.83 2.93 3.78
N VAL A 50 1.42 4.01 4.44
CA VAL A 50 1.12 5.29 3.77
C VAL A 50 2.42 6.08 3.76
N ALA A 51 3.03 6.22 2.59
CA ALA A 51 4.26 7.01 2.46
C ALA A 51 3.91 8.49 2.30
N PRO A 52 4.77 9.41 2.77
CA PRO A 52 4.59 10.84 2.50
C PRO A 52 4.49 11.10 1.00
N THR A 53 3.60 12.01 0.60
CA THR A 53 3.42 12.35 -0.81
C THR A 53 4.70 12.99 -1.35
N PRO A 54 5.31 12.43 -2.41
CA PRO A 54 6.34 13.16 -3.14
C PRO A 54 5.70 14.42 -3.76
N THR A 55 6.47 15.49 -3.95
CA THR A 55 6.00 16.82 -4.41
C THR A 55 5.24 16.81 -5.75
N THR A 56 5.25 15.69 -6.48
CA THR A 56 4.49 15.50 -7.71
C THR A 56 3.11 14.92 -7.37
N THR A 57 2.07 15.75 -7.50
CA THR A 57 0.68 15.33 -7.36
C THR A 57 0.34 14.21 -8.36
N PRO A 58 -0.11 13.04 -7.90
CA PRO A 58 -0.58 11.98 -8.79
C PRO A 58 -1.87 12.40 -9.52
N PRO A 59 -2.17 11.81 -10.69
CA PRO A 59 -3.42 12.09 -11.40
C PRO A 59 -4.62 11.60 -10.58
N PRO A 60 -5.78 12.28 -10.65
CA PRO A 60 -6.94 11.99 -9.82
C PRO A 60 -7.45 10.56 -10.02
N VAL A 61 -7.84 9.91 -8.92
CA VAL A 61 -8.51 8.61 -8.93
C VAL A 61 -9.90 8.76 -9.55
N VAL A 62 -10.10 8.16 -10.73
CA VAL A 62 -11.40 8.09 -11.39
C VAL A 62 -12.04 6.73 -11.09
N TRP A 63 -13.06 6.72 -10.25
CA TRP A 63 -13.91 5.54 -10.06
C TRP A 63 -14.97 5.49 -11.17
N ARG A 64 -15.07 4.35 -11.86
CA ARG A 64 -16.15 4.07 -12.82
C ARG A 64 -17.06 3.00 -12.23
N SER A 65 -18.36 3.26 -12.26
CA SER A 65 -19.36 2.29 -11.82
C SER A 65 -19.31 1.03 -12.70
N PRO A 66 -19.43 -0.18 -12.11
CA PRO A 66 -19.56 -1.41 -12.88
C PRO A 66 -20.95 -1.59 -13.51
N PHE A 67 -21.90 -0.69 -13.26
CA PHE A 67 -23.30 -0.77 -13.73
C PHE A 67 -23.64 0.23 -14.84
N THR A 68 -22.64 0.83 -15.50
CA THR A 68 -22.82 1.69 -16.69
C THR A 68 -22.64 0.93 -17.99
#